data_AF-A0A0M2UXV5-F1
#
_entry.id   AF-A0A0M2UXV5-F1
#
_cell.length_a   1.000
_cell.length_b   1.000
_cell.length_c   1.000
_cell.angle_alpha   90.00
_cell.angle_beta   90.00
_cell.angle_gamma   90.00
#
_symmetry.space_group_name_H-M   'P 1'
#
loop_
_entity.id
_entity.type
_entity.pdbx_description
1 polymer ?
#
loop_
_entity_poly.entity_id
_entity_poly.type
_entity_poly.pdbx_seq_one_letter_code
_entity_poly.pdbx_strand_id
1 'polypeptide(L)'
;METFLERYDSKIGGVISTFDRMIFKGHILLSFFQKGNRHHYLFQEKVLFKDFGKYAKKVSGEIKDKARELSDKEGRPLIPLDSSRISKEDIARKVQKEEGIKEGLICVITMVERCVSFDTKGTPPISKRSLLKNNSS
;
A
#
# COMPACT_ATOMS: atom_id res chain seq x y z
N MET A 1 25.86 -30.34 0.49
CA MET A 1 25.91 -29.51 1.71
C MET A 1 26.36 -30.34 2.89
N GLU A 2 25.78 -31.54 3.09
CA GLU A 2 26.16 -32.52 4.12
C GLU A 2 27.67 -32.85 4.12
N THR A 3 28.23 -33.15 2.95
CA THR A 3 29.67 -33.46 2.77
C THR A 3 30.64 -32.32 3.10
N PHE A 4 30.18 -31.07 3.11
CA PHE A 4 31.00 -29.90 3.48
C PHE A 4 30.98 -29.69 4.99
N LEU A 5 29.84 -29.97 5.64
CA LEU A 5 29.69 -29.87 7.09
C LEU A 5 30.52 -30.95 7.79
N GLU A 6 30.45 -32.20 7.34
CA GLU A 6 31.23 -33.31 7.92
C GLU A 6 32.74 -33.10 7.84
N ARG A 7 33.23 -32.47 6.76
CA ARG A 7 34.67 -32.30 6.51
C ARG A 7 35.30 -31.15 7.31
N TYR A 8 34.50 -30.18 7.74
CA TYR A 8 34.97 -28.97 8.42
C TYR A 8 34.34 -28.76 9.80
N ASP A 9 33.65 -29.77 10.34
CA ASP A 9 32.95 -29.73 11.63
C ASP A 9 33.82 -29.18 12.76
N SER A 10 35.07 -29.64 12.86
CA SER A 10 36.05 -29.18 13.87
C SER A 10 36.57 -27.75 13.68
N LYS A 11 36.24 -27.10 12.54
CA LYS A 11 36.63 -25.71 12.22
C LYS A 11 35.43 -24.75 12.21
N ILE A 12 34.20 -25.25 12.35
CA ILE A 12 33.00 -24.41 12.37
C ILE A 12 32.77 -23.95 13.82
N GLY A 13 33.14 -22.71 14.12
CA GLY A 13 32.91 -22.08 15.44
C GLY A 13 31.46 -21.66 15.70
N GLY A 14 30.59 -21.77 14.70
CA GLY A 14 29.17 -21.44 14.77
C GLY A 14 28.53 -21.29 13.38
N VAL A 15 27.22 -21.50 13.29
CA VAL A 15 26.44 -21.31 12.05
C VAL A 15 25.67 -19.99 12.18
N ILE A 16 25.98 -19.03 11.32
CA ILE A 16 25.20 -17.78 11.24
C ILE A 16 24.08 -18.01 10.22
N SER A 17 22.84 -18.10 10.71
CA SER A 17 21.65 -18.09 9.87
C SER A 17 21.23 -16.64 9.65
N THR A 18 21.46 -16.12 8.46
CA THR A 18 21.01 -14.78 8.08
C THR A 18 19.61 -14.83 7.46
N PHE A 19 18.89 -13.71 7.51
CA PHE A 19 17.59 -13.60 6.83
C PHE A 19 17.81 -13.52 5.31
N ASP A 20 17.32 -14.51 4.58
CA ASP A 20 17.29 -14.55 3.11
C ASP A 20 16.26 -13.57 2.49
N ARG A 21 15.50 -12.84 3.33
CA ARG A 21 14.30 -12.09 2.90
C ARG A 21 14.48 -10.60 2.98
N MET A 22 14.29 -9.93 1.84
CA MET A 22 14.20 -8.48 1.75
C MET A 22 12.74 -8.06 1.64
N ILE A 23 12.21 -7.42 2.69
CA ILE A 23 10.87 -6.84 2.67
C ILE A 23 10.98 -5.38 2.24
N PHE A 24 10.55 -5.07 1.02
CA PHE A 24 10.42 -3.68 0.59
C PHE A 24 9.13 -3.09 1.15
N LYS A 25 9.28 -2.28 2.20
CA LYS A 25 8.16 -1.52 2.78
C LYS A 25 8.24 -0.07 2.34
N GLY A 26 7.50 0.26 1.29
CA GLY A 26 7.29 1.65 0.88
C GLY A 26 6.42 2.37 1.90
N HIS A 27 7.03 3.14 2.80
CA HIS A 27 6.30 4.14 3.55
C HIS A 27 6.24 5.41 2.71
N ILE A 28 5.04 5.82 2.30
CA ILE A 28 4.84 7.20 1.83
C ILE A 28 5.09 8.07 3.07
N LEU A 29 6.29 8.65 3.12
CA LEU A 29 6.86 9.30 4.30
C LEU A 29 5.90 10.32 4.93
N LEU A 30 6.05 10.48 6.25
CA LEU A 30 5.27 11.30 7.19
C LEU A 30 4.95 12.76 6.75
N SER A 31 5.50 13.24 5.64
CA SER A 31 5.16 14.53 5.02
C SER A 31 3.66 14.65 4.68
N PHE A 32 2.93 13.56 4.48
CA PHE A 32 1.47 13.61 4.35
C PHE A 32 0.71 13.69 5.69
N PHE A 33 1.33 13.45 6.83
CA PHE A 33 0.62 13.44 8.11
C PHE A 33 0.82 14.72 8.91
N GLN A 34 1.93 15.44 8.71
CA GLN A 34 2.13 16.77 9.27
C GLN A 34 1.20 17.78 8.58
N LYS A 35 0.46 18.58 9.37
CA LYS A 35 -0.53 19.55 8.88
C LYS A 35 0.03 20.49 7.79
N GLY A 36 1.31 20.87 7.86
CA GLY A 36 1.94 21.79 6.89
C GLY A 36 2.37 21.14 5.56
N ASN A 37 2.68 19.84 5.54
CA ASN A 37 3.36 19.21 4.39
C ASN A 37 2.42 18.42 3.47
N ARG A 38 1.16 18.20 3.88
CA ARG A 38 0.09 17.60 3.05
C ARG A 38 -0.10 18.29 1.71
N HIS A 39 0.12 19.60 1.71
CA HIS A 39 -0.06 20.45 0.55
C HIS A 39 1.05 20.25 -0.50
N HIS A 40 2.25 19.86 -0.07
CA HIS A 40 3.42 19.82 -0.94
C HIS A 40 3.27 18.79 -2.06
N TYR A 41 2.84 17.57 -1.73
CA TYR A 41 2.65 16.52 -2.72
C TYR A 41 1.51 16.84 -3.69
N LEU A 42 0.35 17.27 -3.18
CA LEU A 42 -0.78 17.60 -4.06
C LEU A 42 -0.48 18.81 -4.94
N PHE A 43 0.31 19.76 -4.45
CA PHE A 43 0.80 20.88 -5.25
C PHE A 43 1.76 20.42 -6.37
N GLN A 44 2.69 19.51 -6.06
CA GLN A 44 3.60 18.92 -7.04
C GLN A 44 2.83 18.16 -8.15
N GLU A 45 1.81 17.39 -7.76
CA GLU A 45 0.93 16.66 -8.68
C GLU A 45 -0.15 17.56 -9.32
N LYS A 46 -0.18 18.86 -9.00
CA LYS A 46 -1.17 19.85 -9.48
C LYS A 46 -2.62 19.44 -9.21
N VAL A 47 -2.87 18.75 -8.10
CA VAL A 47 -4.18 18.29 -7.66
C VAL A 47 -4.77 19.29 -6.67
N LEU A 48 -5.96 19.81 -6.97
CA LEU A 48 -6.71 20.67 -6.05
C LEU A 48 -7.20 19.87 -4.84
N PHE A 49 -7.24 20.48 -3.66
CA PHE A 49 -7.68 19.81 -2.43
C PHE A 49 -9.09 19.22 -2.53
N LYS A 50 -10.02 19.95 -3.16
CA LYS A 50 -11.39 19.49 -3.42
C LYS A 50 -11.46 18.25 -4.31
N ASP A 51 -10.43 17.98 -5.10
CA ASP A 51 -10.36 16.86 -6.04
C ASP A 51 -9.51 15.71 -5.50
N PHE A 52 -8.96 15.83 -4.28
CA PHE A 52 -8.13 14.81 -3.65
C PHE A 52 -8.82 13.44 -3.61
N GLY A 53 -10.09 13.37 -3.21
CA GLY A 53 -10.82 12.11 -3.13
C GLY A 53 -10.94 11.38 -4.47
N LYS A 54 -11.08 12.13 -5.58
CA LYS A 54 -11.11 11.56 -6.94
C LYS A 54 -9.71 11.09 -7.36
N TYR A 55 -8.70 11.91 -7.09
CA TYR A 55 -7.30 11.58 -7.40
C TYR A 55 -6.84 10.32 -6.67
N ALA A 56 -7.05 10.24 -5.35
CA ALA A 56 -6.65 9.10 -4.54
C ALA A 56 -7.33 7.80 -5.01
N LYS A 57 -8.62 7.87 -5.39
CA LYS A 57 -9.35 6.73 -5.97
C LYS A 57 -8.76 6.29 -7.31
N LYS A 58 -8.42 7.24 -8.19
CA LYS A 58 -7.80 6.96 -9.49
C LYS A 58 -6.46 6.23 -9.30
N VAL A 59 -5.53 6.81 -8.55
CA VAL A 59 -4.19 6.23 -8.33
C VAL A 59 -4.29 4.86 -7.64
N SER A 60 -5.14 4.73 -6.62
CA SER A 60 -5.35 3.44 -5.96
C SER A 60 -5.97 2.39 -6.88
N GLY A 61 -6.83 2.80 -7.82
CA GLY A 61 -7.40 1.95 -8.85
C GLY A 61 -6.30 1.43 -9.78
N GLU A 62 -5.48 2.32 -10.34
CA GLU A 62 -4.37 1.97 -11.22
C GLU A 62 -3.40 0.95 -10.58
N ILE A 63 -3.09 1.11 -9.29
CA ILE A 63 -2.25 0.14 -8.56
C ILE A 63 -2.94 -1.22 -8.43
N LYS A 64 -4.23 -1.23 -8.09
CA LYS A 64 -5.01 -2.48 -7.95
C LYS A 64 -5.15 -3.20 -9.29
N ASP A 65 -5.36 -2.46 -10.37
CA ASP A 65 -5.53 -3.01 -11.71
C ASP A 65 -4.23 -3.63 -12.20
N LYS A 66 -3.09 -2.95 -12.02
CA LYS A 66 -1.76 -3.51 -12.32
C LYS A 66 -1.44 -4.75 -11.48
N ALA A 67 -1.81 -4.75 -10.20
CA ALA A 67 -1.61 -5.91 -9.34
C ALA A 67 -2.47 -7.11 -9.80
N ARG A 68 -3.71 -6.86 -10.24
CA ARG A 68 -4.58 -7.89 -10.83
C ARG A 68 -4.00 -8.40 -12.15
N GLU A 69 -3.62 -7.51 -13.05
CA GLU A 69 -3.00 -7.87 -14.34
C GLU A 69 -1.74 -8.72 -14.14
N LEU A 70 -0.90 -8.38 -13.15
CA LEU A 70 0.28 -9.17 -12.79
C LEU A 70 -0.10 -10.57 -12.28
N SER A 71 -1.14 -10.66 -11.45
CA SER A 71 -1.69 -11.94 -10.97
C SER A 71 -2.17 -12.81 -12.13
N ASP A 72 -2.95 -12.22 -13.04
CA ASP A 72 -3.55 -12.91 -14.18
C ASP A 72 -2.48 -13.37 -15.17
N LYS A 73 -1.48 -12.51 -15.45
CA LYS A 73 -0.35 -12.79 -16.34
C LYS A 73 0.49 -13.98 -15.87
N GLU A 74 0.75 -14.05 -14.57
CA GLU A 74 1.55 -15.12 -13.96
C GLU A 74 0.69 -16.34 -13.55
N GLY A 75 -0.63 -16.29 -13.78
CA GLY A 75 -1.58 -17.34 -13.40
C GLY A 75 -1.64 -17.59 -11.89
N ARG A 76 -1.41 -16.55 -11.07
CA ARG A 76 -1.33 -16.65 -9.61
C ARG A 76 -2.62 -16.21 -8.93
N PRO A 77 -2.94 -16.75 -7.74
CA PRO A 77 -4.18 -16.41 -7.06
C PRO A 77 -4.16 -14.97 -6.51
N LEU A 78 -5.28 -14.26 -6.73
CA LEU A 78 -5.60 -13.00 -6.07
C LEU A 78 -6.54 -13.27 -4.88
N ILE A 79 -6.03 -13.09 -3.67
CA ILE A 79 -6.70 -13.49 -2.42
C ILE A 79 -7.19 -12.24 -1.67
N PRO A 80 -8.52 -12.05 -1.55
CA PRO A 80 -9.08 -11.03 -0.67
C PRO A 80 -9.01 -11.48 0.80
N LEU A 81 -8.59 -10.58 1.69
CA LEU A 81 -8.61 -10.78 3.14
C LEU A 81 -9.58 -9.84 3.83
N ASP A 82 -10.31 -10.39 4.78
CA ASP A 82 -11.32 -9.68 5.56
C ASP A 82 -10.74 -8.96 6.78
N SER A 83 -9.53 -9.31 7.20
CA SER A 83 -8.91 -8.77 8.42
C SER A 83 -7.41 -8.59 8.28
N SER A 84 -6.92 -7.44 8.74
CA SER A 84 -5.49 -7.14 8.82
C SER A 84 -4.75 -7.94 9.89
N ARG A 85 -5.48 -8.66 10.76
CA ARG A 85 -4.88 -9.59 11.75
C ARG A 85 -4.40 -10.89 11.12
N ILE A 86 -4.85 -11.20 9.91
CA ILE A 86 -4.44 -12.41 9.21
C ILE A 86 -3.04 -12.20 8.65
N SER A 87 -2.13 -13.11 8.98
CA SER A 87 -0.75 -13.07 8.51
C SER A 87 -0.69 -13.33 7.01
N LYS A 88 -0.30 -12.30 6.26
CA LYS A 88 -0.12 -12.37 4.79
C LYS A 88 0.99 -13.35 4.42
N GLU A 89 2.02 -13.45 5.27
CA GLU A 89 3.13 -14.36 5.06
C GLU A 89 2.67 -15.82 5.18
N ASP A 90 1.86 -16.14 6.19
CA ASP A 90 1.39 -17.53 6.38
C ASP A 90 0.50 -17.97 5.23
N ILE A 91 -0.34 -17.06 4.70
CA ILE A 91 -1.13 -17.32 3.49
C ILE A 91 -0.22 -17.55 2.29
N ALA A 92 0.76 -16.68 2.05
CA ALA A 92 1.68 -16.83 0.93
C ALA A 92 2.48 -18.14 1.04
N ARG A 93 2.93 -18.53 2.24
CA ARG A 93 3.61 -19.81 2.49
C ARG A 93 2.72 -21.01 2.24
N LYS A 94 1.44 -20.92 2.61
CA LYS A 94 0.47 -21.98 2.36
C LYS A 94 0.29 -22.19 0.86
N VAL A 95 0.02 -21.12 0.11
CA VAL A 95 -0.10 -21.16 -1.36
C VAL A 95 1.18 -21.70 -2.00
N GLN A 96 2.36 -21.22 -1.56
CA GLN A 96 3.65 -21.69 -2.06
C GLN A 96 3.80 -23.21 -1.94
N LYS A 97 3.44 -23.78 -0.78
CA LYS A 97 3.53 -25.22 -0.51
C LYS A 97 2.50 -26.02 -1.30
N GLU A 98 1.27 -25.52 -1.39
CA GLU A 98 0.17 -26.19 -2.08
C GLU A 98 0.39 -26.23 -3.60
N GLU A 99 0.90 -25.15 -4.20
CA GLU A 99 1.17 -25.05 -5.64
C GLU A 99 2.62 -25.41 -6.03
N GLY A 100 3.48 -25.73 -5.06
CA GLY A 100 4.87 -26.12 -5.33
C GLY A 100 5.75 -25.02 -5.95
N ILE A 101 5.49 -23.75 -5.63
CA ILE A 101 6.14 -22.60 -6.25
C ILE A 101 7.57 -22.43 -5.71
N LYS A 102 8.56 -22.58 -6.60
CA LYS A 102 9.98 -22.43 -6.27
C LYS A 102 10.48 -21.00 -6.42
N GLU A 103 10.00 -20.29 -7.43
CA GLU A 103 10.44 -18.93 -7.76
C GLU A 103 9.31 -18.12 -8.44
N GLY A 104 9.45 -16.80 -8.43
CA GLY A 104 8.49 -15.87 -9.03
C GLY A 104 7.40 -15.39 -8.08
N LEU A 105 6.32 -14.84 -8.66
CA LEU A 105 5.16 -14.38 -7.89
C LEU A 105 4.44 -15.58 -7.25
N ILE A 106 4.16 -15.49 -5.95
CA ILE A 106 3.43 -16.54 -5.22
C ILE A 106 1.93 -16.27 -5.26
N CYS A 107 1.50 -15.11 -4.79
CA CYS A 107 0.11 -14.69 -4.75
C CYS A 107 -0.01 -13.17 -4.65
N VAL A 108 -1.15 -12.62 -5.06
CA VAL A 108 -1.52 -11.23 -4.82
C VAL A 108 -2.54 -11.20 -3.70
N ILE A 109 -2.35 -10.34 -2.70
CA ILE A 109 -3.25 -10.24 -1.55
C ILE A 109 -3.87 -8.84 -1.53
N THR A 110 -5.20 -8.76 -1.45
CA THR A 110 -5.95 -7.51 -1.33
C THR A 110 -6.73 -7.48 -0.03
N MET A 111 -6.89 -6.32 0.58
CA MET A 111 -7.68 -6.17 1.80
C MET A 111 -8.16 -4.73 1.97
N VAL A 112 -9.22 -4.56 2.75
CA VAL A 112 -9.73 -3.23 3.13
C VAL A 112 -9.22 -2.88 4.52
N GLU A 113 -8.61 -1.71 4.65
CA GLU A 113 -8.13 -1.20 5.95
C GLU A 113 -8.83 0.12 6.30
N ARG A 114 -8.89 0.41 7.60
CA ARG A 114 -9.28 1.75 8.05
C ARG A 114 -8.22 2.75 7.63
N CYS A 115 -8.62 3.72 6.83
CA CYS A 115 -7.77 4.81 6.36
C CYS A 115 -8.25 6.14 6.95
N VAL A 116 -7.31 7.02 7.27
CA VAL A 116 -7.61 8.40 7.66
C VAL A 116 -7.50 9.28 6.42
N SER A 117 -8.60 9.92 6.05
CA SER A 117 -8.65 10.89 4.94
C SER A 117 -9.04 12.27 5.47
N PHE A 118 -8.86 13.30 4.65
CA PHE A 118 -9.37 14.64 4.88
C PHE A 118 -10.26 15.07 3.72
N ASP A 119 -11.16 16.02 3.98
CA ASP A 119 -12.00 16.64 2.96
C ASP A 119 -12.12 18.14 3.23
N THR A 120 -12.34 18.93 2.18
CA THR A 120 -12.53 20.37 2.29
C THR A 120 -14.00 20.67 2.50
N LYS A 121 -14.36 21.29 3.64
CA LYS A 121 -15.69 21.89 3.79
C LYS A 121 -15.77 23.13 2.91
N GLY A 122 -16.55 23.06 1.84
CA GLY A 122 -16.91 24.24 1.06
C GLY A 122 -17.76 25.18 1.93
N THR A 123 -17.51 26.49 1.84
CA THR A 123 -18.47 27.49 2.29
C THR A 123 -19.72 27.34 1.42
N PRO A 124 -20.93 27.24 1.99
CA PRO A 124 -22.15 27.20 1.19
C PRO A 124 -22.17 28.43 0.27
N PRO A 125 -22.62 28.29 -0.99
CA PRO A 125 -22.70 29.42 -1.89
C PRO A 125 -23.56 30.49 -1.24
N ILE A 126 -22.93 31.62 -0.90
CA ILE A 126 -23.66 32.79 -0.41
C ILE A 126 -24.60 33.17 -1.54
N SER A 127 -25.91 32.92 -1.35
CA SER A 127 -26.89 33.33 -2.35
C SER A 127 -26.72 34.83 -2.58
N LYS A 128 -26.69 35.28 -3.85
CA LYS A 128 -26.55 36.71 -4.21
C LYS A 128 -27.52 37.65 -3.46
N ARG A 129 -28.57 37.11 -2.83
CA ARG A 129 -29.59 37.82 -2.07
C ARG A 129 -29.08 38.43 -0.75
N SER A 130 -27.99 37.94 -0.16
CA SER A 130 -27.46 38.51 1.09
C SER A 130 -26.45 39.65 0.88
N LEU A 131 -25.96 39.86 -0.34
CA LEU A 131 -25.05 40.98 -0.67
C LEU A 131 -25.79 42.31 -0.92
N LEU A 132 -27.12 42.26 -1.10
CA LEU A 132 -27.95 43.45 -1.34
C LEU A 132 -28.61 44.01 -0.08
N LYS A 133 -28.38 43.43 1.10
CA LYS A 133 -29.00 43.88 2.36
C LYS A 133 -28.15 44.86 3.18
N ASN A 134 -26.94 45.20 2.73
CA ASN A 134 -26.04 46.10 3.44
C ASN A 134 -25.83 47.45 2.72
N ASN A 135 -26.82 47.92 1.96
CA ASN A 135 -26.84 49.27 1.39
C ASN A 135 -28.26 49.85 1.44
N SER A 136 -28.76 50.14 2.63
CA SER A 136 -29.88 51.07 2.82
C SER A 136 -30.01 51.46 4.30
N SER A 137 -29.73 52.74 4.54
CA SER A 137 -29.92 53.55 5.77
C SER A 137 -28.84 53.49 6.84
#